data_AF-A0A5C4XPR9-F1
#
_entry.id   AF-A0A5C4XPR9-F1
#
_cell.length_a   1.000
_cell.length_b   1.000
_cell.length_c   1.000
_cell.angle_alpha   90.00
_cell.angle_beta   90.00
_cell.angle_gamma   90.00
#
_symmetry.space_group_name_H-M   'P 1'
#
loop_
_entity.id
_entity.type
_entity.pdbx_description
1 polymer ?
#
loop_
_entity_poly.entity_id
_entity_poly.type
_entity_poly.pdbx_seq_one_letter_code
_entity_poly.pdbx_strand_id
1 'polypeptide(L)'
;MPKAGQTDIELLKTWTLSPAATLGSSVRAKGILQEIQARMPTASKKSLVLDGSDLILAMPASEKASFAAAVAIASKVMDEVETLPVIPREIQDILTIKTSERHRWLADGRLPSAGTRTVRLNGRARRITFHVFDPKVVEDLLDRGIVDEWREEDAEAKAEKRRRAAYQAKLTRSLKKAQKASKKAKRDTEDAAPTLRGWDEFDVDGLLR
;
A
#
# COMPACT_ATOMS: atom_id res chain seq x y z
N MET A 1 -39.35 -26.44 -44.50
CA MET A 1 -39.22 -24.98 -44.36
C MET A 1 -38.23 -24.69 -43.24
N PRO A 2 -36.95 -24.41 -43.52
CA PRO A 2 -36.01 -24.04 -42.46
C PRO A 2 -36.29 -22.59 -42.02
N LYS A 3 -36.44 -22.37 -40.71
CA LYS A 3 -36.56 -21.04 -40.11
C LYS A 3 -35.26 -20.28 -40.36
N ALA A 4 -35.34 -19.17 -41.09
CA ALA A 4 -34.25 -18.21 -41.17
C ALA A 4 -33.95 -17.73 -39.75
N GLY A 5 -32.76 -18.07 -39.24
CA GLY A 5 -32.21 -17.45 -38.05
C GLY A 5 -32.07 -15.96 -38.35
N GLN A 6 -32.92 -15.17 -37.73
CA GLN A 6 -32.83 -13.71 -37.76
C GLN A 6 -31.51 -13.36 -37.07
N THR A 7 -30.46 -13.13 -37.87
CA THR A 7 -29.24 -12.46 -37.41
C THR A 7 -29.67 -11.07 -37.01
N ASP A 8 -29.99 -10.90 -35.74
CA ASP A 8 -30.27 -9.61 -35.14
C ASP A 8 -29.01 -8.74 -35.37
N ILE A 9 -29.15 -7.66 -36.12
CA ILE A 9 -28.00 -6.84 -36.51
C ILE A 9 -27.45 -6.23 -35.22
N GLU A 10 -26.18 -6.48 -34.90
CA GLU A 10 -25.57 -5.92 -33.70
C GLU A 10 -25.03 -4.51 -33.97
N LEU A 11 -25.36 -3.57 -33.08
CA LEU A 11 -24.74 -2.25 -33.04
C LEU A 11 -23.46 -2.35 -32.21
N LEU A 12 -22.34 -1.99 -32.82
CA LEU A 12 -21.02 -2.07 -32.22
C LEU A 12 -20.34 -0.70 -32.20
N LYS A 13 -19.74 -0.37 -31.06
CA LYS A 13 -18.82 0.76 -30.94
C LYS A 13 -17.63 0.36 -30.10
N THR A 14 -16.44 0.65 -30.60
CA THR A 14 -15.17 0.38 -29.93
C THR A 14 -14.45 1.68 -29.59
N TRP A 15 -13.85 1.73 -28.40
CA TRP A 15 -12.87 2.74 -27.99
C TRP A 15 -11.59 2.04 -27.54
N THR A 16 -10.44 2.54 -27.97
CA THR A 16 -9.14 2.01 -27.55
C THR A 16 -8.58 2.88 -26.42
N LEU A 17 -8.22 2.26 -25.31
CA LEU A 17 -7.58 2.93 -24.18
C LEU A 17 -6.12 3.24 -24.51
N SER A 18 -5.71 4.50 -24.35
CA SER A 18 -4.31 4.90 -24.53
C SER A 18 -3.43 4.27 -23.43
N PRO A 19 -2.15 3.99 -23.73
CA PRO A 19 -1.18 3.61 -22.71
C PRO A 19 -1.07 4.64 -21.58
N ALA A 20 -1.18 5.94 -21.92
CA ALA A 20 -1.19 7.04 -20.95
C ALA A 20 -2.40 6.96 -19.99
N ALA A 21 -3.59 6.64 -20.51
CA ALA A 21 -4.79 6.48 -19.69
C ALA A 21 -4.71 5.30 -18.71
N THR A 22 -4.04 4.22 -19.14
CA THR A 22 -3.92 2.98 -18.36
C THR A 22 -2.68 2.94 -17.47
N LEU A 23 -1.67 3.78 -17.73
CA LEU A 23 -0.35 3.75 -17.10
C LEU A 23 0.25 2.33 -17.12
N GLY A 24 0.00 1.58 -18.20
CA GLY A 24 0.43 0.20 -18.38
C GLY A 24 -0.27 -0.84 -17.49
N SER A 25 -1.30 -0.46 -16.73
CA SER A 25 -1.99 -1.36 -15.79
C SER A 25 -3.31 -1.91 -16.33
N SER A 26 -3.43 -3.24 -16.32
CA SER A 26 -4.70 -3.94 -16.61
C SER A 26 -5.76 -3.69 -15.53
N VAL A 27 -5.33 -3.49 -14.28
CA VAL A 27 -6.22 -3.14 -13.16
C VAL A 27 -6.83 -1.76 -13.40
N ARG A 28 -6.04 -0.80 -13.90
CA ARG A 28 -6.51 0.53 -14.27
C ARG A 28 -7.48 0.48 -15.46
N ALA A 29 -7.20 -0.30 -16.50
CA ALA A 29 -8.13 -0.50 -17.62
C ALA A 29 -9.50 -1.04 -17.13
N LYS A 30 -9.49 -2.00 -16.20
CA LYS A 30 -10.71 -2.50 -15.57
C LYS A 30 -11.41 -1.47 -14.69
N GLY A 31 -10.64 -0.61 -14.00
CA GLY A 31 -11.19 0.51 -13.23
C GLY A 31 -11.93 1.52 -14.12
N ILE A 32 -11.37 1.83 -15.29
CA ILE A 32 -11.99 2.71 -16.29
C ILE A 32 -13.30 2.09 -16.81
N LEU A 33 -13.32 0.79 -17.14
CA LEU A 33 -14.55 0.07 -17.49
C LEU A 33 -15.62 0.23 -16.40
N GLN A 34 -15.25 0.07 -15.13
CA GLN A 34 -16.19 0.20 -14.01
C GLN A 34 -16.70 1.63 -13.83
N GLU A 35 -15.87 2.66 -14.05
CA GLU A 35 -16.29 4.06 -14.00
C GLU A 35 -17.29 4.38 -15.12
N ILE A 36 -17.08 3.85 -16.33
CA ILE A 36 -18.05 3.97 -17.42
C ILE A 36 -19.36 3.25 -17.07
N GLN A 37 -19.29 1.98 -16.64
CA GLN A 37 -20.46 1.20 -16.23
C GLN A 37 -21.22 1.82 -15.05
N ALA A 38 -20.54 2.54 -14.15
CA ALA A 38 -21.18 3.23 -13.04
C ALA A 38 -22.10 4.37 -13.51
N ARG A 39 -21.73 5.06 -14.60
CA ARG A 39 -22.49 6.17 -15.20
C ARG A 39 -23.56 5.71 -16.20
N MET A 40 -23.50 4.45 -16.66
CA MET A 40 -24.47 3.87 -17.59
C MET A 40 -25.79 3.43 -16.92
N PRO A 41 -26.91 3.40 -17.66
CA PRO A 41 -28.14 2.73 -17.23
C PRO A 41 -27.93 1.23 -17.00
N THR A 42 -28.59 0.65 -15.99
CA THR A 42 -28.43 -0.78 -15.61
C THR A 42 -28.64 -1.75 -16.76
N ALA A 43 -29.55 -1.44 -17.70
CA ALA A 43 -29.83 -2.27 -18.86
C ALA A 43 -28.62 -2.45 -19.80
N SER A 44 -27.82 -1.40 -20.02
CA SER A 44 -26.69 -1.41 -20.95
C SER A 44 -25.34 -1.70 -20.28
N LYS A 45 -25.25 -1.76 -18.94
CA LYS A 45 -23.96 -2.00 -18.23
C LYS A 45 -23.25 -3.27 -18.68
N LYS A 46 -24.01 -4.34 -18.90
CA LYS A 46 -23.47 -5.65 -19.29
C LYS A 46 -23.08 -5.76 -20.76
N SER A 47 -23.51 -4.79 -21.57
CA SER A 47 -23.21 -4.70 -23.00
C SER A 47 -21.83 -4.11 -23.28
N LEU A 48 -21.20 -3.48 -22.29
CA LEU A 48 -19.84 -2.94 -22.38
C LEU A 48 -18.84 -3.92 -21.78
N VAL A 49 -17.89 -4.36 -22.61
CA VAL A 49 -16.85 -5.32 -22.24
C VAL A 49 -15.47 -4.71 -22.53
N LEU A 50 -14.46 -5.13 -21.76
CA LEU A 50 -13.06 -4.82 -22.01
C LEU A 50 -12.39 -6.06 -22.61
N ASP A 51 -11.80 -5.91 -23.79
CA ASP A 51 -10.97 -6.91 -24.45
C ASP A 51 -9.57 -6.33 -24.68
N GLY A 52 -8.59 -6.78 -23.90
CA GLY A 52 -7.26 -6.17 -23.87
C GLY A 52 -7.32 -4.69 -23.50
N SER A 53 -7.01 -3.81 -24.46
CA SER A 53 -7.10 -2.34 -24.34
C SER A 53 -8.39 -1.75 -24.92
N ASP A 54 -9.24 -2.57 -25.54
CA ASP A 54 -10.40 -2.12 -26.28
C ASP A 54 -11.68 -2.26 -25.44
N LEU A 55 -12.42 -1.18 -25.34
CA LEU A 55 -13.76 -1.14 -24.77
C LEU A 55 -14.77 -1.32 -25.89
N ILE A 56 -15.53 -2.40 -25.84
CA ILE A 56 -16.49 -2.78 -26.88
C ILE A 56 -17.89 -2.71 -26.30
N LEU A 57 -18.73 -1.85 -26.86
CA LEU A 57 -20.17 -1.80 -26.59
C LEU A 57 -20.91 -2.54 -27.70
N ALA A 58 -21.63 -3.61 -27.32
CA ALA A 58 -22.44 -4.42 -28.23
C ALA A 58 -23.90 -4.47 -27.76
N MET A 59 -24.83 -4.03 -28.62
CA MET A 59 -26.27 -4.03 -28.32
C MET A 59 -27.10 -4.45 -29.56
N PRO A 60 -28.30 -5.03 -29.38
CA PRO A 60 -29.19 -5.33 -30.49
C PRO A 60 -29.62 -4.08 -31.29
N ALA A 61 -29.79 -4.18 -32.61
CA ALA A 61 -30.28 -3.08 -33.44
C ALA A 61 -31.71 -2.62 -33.12
N SER A 62 -32.46 -3.41 -32.36
CA SER A 62 -33.76 -3.00 -31.79
C SER A 62 -33.61 -1.90 -30.73
N GLU A 63 -32.43 -1.74 -30.12
CA GLU A 63 -32.16 -0.82 -29.00
C GLU A 63 -31.37 0.44 -29.40
N LYS A 64 -31.58 0.97 -30.62
CA LYS A 64 -30.81 2.13 -31.16
C LYS A 64 -30.71 3.34 -30.22
N ALA A 65 -31.82 3.71 -29.58
CA ALA A 65 -31.85 4.87 -28.68
C ALA A 65 -30.98 4.65 -27.42
N SER A 66 -31.08 3.46 -26.82
CA SER A 66 -30.27 3.05 -25.67
C SER A 66 -28.79 2.97 -26.03
N PHE A 67 -28.48 2.44 -27.23
CA PHE A 67 -27.13 2.38 -27.76
C PHE A 67 -26.52 3.77 -27.92
N ALA A 68 -27.24 4.70 -28.56
CA ALA A 68 -26.76 6.07 -28.75
C ALA A 68 -26.50 6.79 -27.40
N ALA A 69 -27.38 6.59 -26.42
CA ALA A 69 -27.20 7.14 -25.07
C ALA A 69 -25.97 6.53 -24.37
N ALA A 70 -25.76 5.21 -24.47
CA ALA A 70 -24.60 4.54 -23.92
C ALA A 70 -23.29 4.99 -24.59
N VAL A 71 -23.29 5.16 -25.92
CA VAL A 71 -22.15 5.69 -26.69
C VAL A 71 -21.80 7.11 -26.24
N ALA A 72 -22.80 7.97 -26.02
CA ALA A 72 -22.58 9.34 -25.55
C ALA A 72 -21.94 9.37 -24.15
N ILE A 73 -22.44 8.53 -23.23
CA ILE A 73 -21.88 8.41 -21.87
C ILE A 73 -20.44 7.89 -21.92
N ALA A 74 -20.19 6.80 -22.65
CA ALA A 74 -18.85 6.22 -22.77
C ALA A 74 -17.87 7.22 -23.38
N SER A 75 -18.23 7.87 -24.49
CA SER A 75 -17.37 8.85 -25.16
C SER A 75 -17.00 10.01 -24.24
N LYS A 76 -17.95 10.53 -23.47
CA LYS A 76 -17.67 11.59 -22.48
C LYS A 76 -16.66 11.15 -21.42
N VAL A 77 -16.77 9.92 -20.91
CA VAL A 77 -15.80 9.40 -19.94
C VAL A 77 -14.44 9.15 -20.59
N MET A 78 -14.42 8.73 -21.85
CA MET A 78 -13.19 8.56 -22.62
C MET A 78 -12.44 9.90 -22.80
N ASP A 79 -13.15 11.01 -22.97
CA ASP A 79 -12.54 12.35 -23.03
C ASP A 79 -11.87 12.75 -21.70
N GLU A 80 -12.38 12.22 -20.57
CA GLU A 80 -11.89 12.53 -19.21
C GLU A 80 -10.85 11.51 -18.70
N VAL A 81 -10.61 10.41 -19.43
CA VAL A 81 -9.98 9.18 -18.90
C VAL A 81 -8.58 9.40 -18.34
N GLU A 82 -7.79 10.25 -18.99
CA GLU A 82 -6.40 10.56 -18.61
C GLU A 82 -6.34 11.44 -17.35
N THR A 83 -7.44 12.11 -17.01
CA THR A 83 -7.54 12.95 -15.81
C THR A 83 -8.23 12.25 -14.63
N LEU A 84 -8.79 11.06 -14.84
CA LEU A 84 -9.50 10.34 -13.80
C LEU A 84 -8.55 9.99 -12.63
N PRO A 85 -8.93 10.23 -11.36
CA PRO A 85 -8.07 9.88 -10.24
C PRO A 85 -7.75 8.38 -10.18
N VAL A 86 -6.52 8.05 -9.81
CA VAL A 86 -6.05 6.67 -9.60
C VAL A 86 -6.43 6.18 -8.21
N ILE A 87 -7.01 4.98 -8.14
CA ILE A 87 -7.51 4.35 -6.90
C ILE A 87 -6.38 3.53 -6.23
N PRO A 88 -6.42 3.28 -4.91
CA PRO A 88 -5.36 2.55 -4.21
C PRO A 88 -5.00 1.19 -4.78
N ARG A 89 -5.94 0.46 -5.40
CA ARG A 89 -5.65 -0.85 -6.00
C ARG A 89 -4.93 -0.71 -7.35
N GLU A 90 -5.23 0.35 -8.08
CA GLU A 90 -4.61 0.66 -9.36
C GLU A 90 -3.18 1.14 -9.16
N ILE A 91 -2.93 2.10 -8.26
CA ILE A 91 -1.56 2.59 -8.02
C ILE A 91 -0.62 1.49 -7.51
N GLN A 92 -1.14 0.51 -6.76
CA GLN A 92 -0.36 -0.65 -6.33
C GLN A 92 0.08 -1.51 -7.51
N ASP A 93 -0.79 -1.66 -8.52
CA ASP A 93 -0.50 -2.42 -9.72
C ASP A 93 0.46 -1.63 -10.63
N ILE A 94 0.14 -0.36 -10.88
CA ILE A 94 0.93 0.57 -11.72
C ILE A 94 2.36 0.70 -11.21
N LEU A 95 2.55 1.04 -9.94
CA LEU A 95 3.89 1.20 -9.34
C LEU A 95 4.51 -0.14 -8.92
N THR A 96 3.80 -1.27 -9.08
CA THR A 96 4.21 -2.60 -8.60
C THR A 96 4.57 -2.65 -7.11
N ILE A 97 3.79 -1.94 -6.28
CA ILE A 97 4.04 -1.79 -4.83
C ILE A 97 3.03 -2.55 -3.99
N LYS A 98 3.46 -2.95 -2.79
CA LYS A 98 2.63 -3.64 -1.81
C LYS A 98 1.74 -2.65 -1.06
N THR A 99 0.62 -3.16 -0.54
CA THR A 99 -0.27 -2.39 0.35
C THR A 99 0.46 -1.80 1.55
N SER A 100 1.44 -2.51 2.11
CA SER A 100 2.25 -2.05 3.24
C SER A 100 3.22 -0.92 2.86
N GLU A 101 3.83 -0.99 1.67
CA GLU A 101 4.67 0.08 1.12
C GLU A 101 3.83 1.34 0.90
N ARG A 102 2.67 1.20 0.23
CA ARG A 102 1.73 2.32 0.05
C ARG A 102 1.33 2.97 1.37
N HIS A 103 0.96 2.20 2.39
CA HIS A 103 0.59 2.78 3.70
C HIS A 103 1.76 3.51 4.37
N ARG A 104 2.97 2.97 4.27
CA ARG A 104 4.17 3.61 4.82
C ARG A 104 4.46 4.92 4.09
N TRP A 105 4.51 4.91 2.77
CA TRP A 105 4.85 6.09 1.98
C TRP A 105 3.77 7.17 2.02
N LEU A 106 2.50 6.79 2.21
CA LEU A 106 1.44 7.74 2.55
C LEU A 106 1.66 8.39 3.92
N ALA A 107 2.03 7.61 4.94
CA ALA A 107 2.26 8.13 6.29
C ALA A 107 3.50 9.02 6.36
N ASP A 108 4.54 8.67 5.59
CA ASP A 108 5.79 9.43 5.51
C ASP A 108 5.67 10.68 4.61
N GLY A 109 4.56 10.85 3.88
CA GLY A 109 4.34 11.95 2.94
C GLY A 109 5.06 11.81 1.59
N ARG A 110 5.81 10.72 1.39
CA ARG A 110 6.53 10.39 0.14
C ARG A 110 5.58 10.19 -1.03
N LEU A 111 4.44 9.51 -0.80
CA LEU A 111 3.41 9.30 -1.82
C LEU A 111 2.30 10.36 -1.67
N PRO A 112 2.25 11.39 -2.53
CA PRO A 112 1.28 12.49 -2.39
C PRO A 112 -0.14 12.03 -2.73
N SER A 113 -1.09 12.33 -1.84
CA SER A 113 -2.51 12.08 -2.09
C SER A 113 -3.18 13.30 -2.71
N ALA A 114 -3.95 13.10 -3.77
CA ALA A 114 -4.76 14.14 -4.42
C ALA A 114 -6.12 14.39 -3.73
N GLY A 115 -6.34 13.76 -2.57
CA GLY A 115 -7.59 13.84 -1.81
C GLY A 115 -8.15 12.46 -1.48
N THR A 116 -9.39 12.44 -0.99
CA THR A 116 -10.06 11.20 -0.58
C THR A 116 -11.40 11.01 -1.28
N ARG A 117 -11.66 9.82 -1.82
CA ARG A 117 -12.96 9.42 -2.38
C ARG A 117 -13.69 8.54 -1.38
N THR A 118 -14.96 8.83 -1.14
CA THR A 118 -15.83 8.01 -0.29
C THR A 118 -16.83 7.25 -1.15
N VAL A 119 -16.74 5.92 -1.12
CA VAL A 119 -17.64 5.03 -1.86
C VAL A 119 -18.52 4.25 -0.89
N ARG A 120 -19.80 4.09 -1.24
CA ARG A 120 -20.73 3.21 -0.53
C ARG A 120 -20.72 1.84 -1.20
N LEU A 121 -20.42 0.80 -0.45
CA LEU A 121 -20.49 -0.57 -0.97
C LEU A 121 -21.94 -1.03 -1.04
N ASN A 122 -22.32 -1.63 -2.17
CA ASN A 122 -23.64 -2.24 -2.34
C ASN A 122 -23.88 -3.30 -1.26
N GLY A 123 -25.04 -3.25 -0.59
CA GLY A 123 -25.40 -4.19 0.48
C GLY A 123 -24.71 -3.97 1.83
N ARG A 124 -23.90 -2.90 2.00
CA ARG A 124 -23.28 -2.57 3.28
C ARG A 124 -23.61 -1.13 3.70
N ALA A 125 -23.91 -0.94 4.99
CA ALA A 125 -24.16 0.39 5.55
C ALA A 125 -22.88 1.26 5.62
N ARG A 126 -21.70 0.63 5.69
CA ARG A 126 -20.42 1.33 5.88
C ARG A 126 -19.92 1.95 4.57
N ARG A 127 -19.67 3.26 4.63
CA ARG A 127 -18.93 4.02 3.60
C ARG A 127 -17.43 3.78 3.80
N ILE A 128 -16.71 3.57 2.71
CA ILE A 128 -15.24 3.45 2.73
C ILE A 128 -14.66 4.72 2.12
N THR A 129 -13.80 5.39 2.86
CA THR A 129 -13.02 6.53 2.39
C THR A 129 -11.60 6.07 2.11
N PHE A 130 -11.07 6.42 0.95
CA PHE A 130 -9.71 6.06 0.56
C PHE A 130 -9.03 7.21 -0.18
N HIS A 131 -7.70 7.23 -0.11
CA HIS A 131 -6.87 8.19 -0.84
C HIS A 131 -6.92 7.93 -2.33
N VAL A 132 -7.06 8.99 -3.12
CA VAL A 132 -6.89 8.95 -4.58
C VAL A 132 -5.62 9.70 -4.97
N PHE A 133 -5.12 9.40 -6.16
CA PHE A 133 -3.86 9.91 -6.68
C PHE A 133 -4.08 10.56 -8.05
N ASP A 134 -3.33 11.60 -8.35
CA ASP A 134 -3.35 12.27 -9.65
C ASP A 134 -2.56 11.43 -10.67
N PRO A 135 -3.15 11.05 -11.83
CA PRO A 135 -2.43 10.32 -12.87
C PRO A 135 -1.09 10.94 -13.27
N LYS A 136 -1.00 12.27 -13.36
CA LYS A 136 0.25 12.96 -13.75
C LYS A 136 1.36 12.78 -12.74
N VAL A 137 0.99 12.77 -11.46
CA VAL A 137 1.95 12.53 -10.38
C VAL A 137 2.37 11.06 -10.40
N VAL A 138 1.45 10.13 -10.65
CA VAL A 138 1.79 8.71 -10.76
C VAL A 138 2.72 8.44 -11.95
N GLU A 139 2.49 9.10 -13.07
CA GLU A 139 3.37 9.06 -14.25
C GLU A 139 4.78 9.58 -13.92
N ASP A 140 4.89 10.74 -13.27
CA ASP A 140 6.19 11.29 -12.83
C ASP A 140 6.94 10.35 -11.87
N LEU A 141 6.21 9.64 -10.99
CA LEU A 141 6.78 8.61 -10.11
C LEU A 141 7.34 7.41 -10.88
N LEU A 142 6.64 6.99 -11.94
CA LEU A 142 7.09 5.90 -12.82
C LEU A 142 8.34 6.31 -13.58
N ASP A 143 8.32 7.49 -14.21
CA ASP A 143 9.39 7.97 -15.08
C ASP A 143 10.71 8.16 -14.33
N ARG A 144 10.62 8.59 -13.06
CA ARG A 144 11.80 8.80 -12.21
C ARG A 144 12.29 7.52 -11.53
N GLY A 145 11.48 6.48 -11.44
CA GLY A 145 11.86 5.23 -10.77
C GLY A 145 12.05 5.35 -9.25
N ILE A 146 11.49 6.37 -8.59
CA ILE A 146 11.76 6.66 -7.17
C ILE A 146 11.27 5.58 -6.19
N VAL A 147 10.43 4.67 -6.68
CA VAL A 147 9.94 3.53 -5.91
C VAL A 147 11.10 2.64 -5.43
N ASP A 148 12.13 2.46 -6.26
CA ASP A 148 13.28 1.63 -5.90
C ASP A 148 14.21 2.35 -4.94
N GLU A 149 14.42 3.66 -5.12
CA GLU A 149 15.14 4.51 -4.15
C GLU A 149 14.50 4.44 -2.76
N TRP A 150 13.17 4.58 -2.68
CA TRP A 150 12.46 4.47 -1.40
C TRP A 150 12.58 3.09 -0.74
N ARG A 151 12.72 2.03 -1.54
CA ARG A 151 12.96 0.67 -1.02
C ARG A 151 14.37 0.52 -0.46
N GLU A 152 15.36 1.12 -1.10
CA GLU A 152 16.74 1.16 -0.62
C GLU A 152 16.82 1.93 0.71
N GLU A 153 16.24 3.14 0.77
CA GLU A 153 16.11 3.93 1.99
C GLU A 153 15.41 3.14 3.11
N ASP A 154 14.31 2.45 2.79
CA ASP A 154 13.57 1.63 3.75
C ASP A 154 14.42 0.43 4.25
N ALA A 155 15.26 -0.15 3.39
CA ALA A 155 16.16 -1.23 3.74
C ALA A 155 17.30 -0.74 4.66
N GLU A 156 17.89 0.41 4.35
CA GLU A 156 18.92 1.06 5.16
C GLU A 156 18.40 1.46 6.54
N ALA A 157 17.26 2.16 6.59
CA ALA A 157 16.61 2.55 7.84
C ALA A 157 16.28 1.32 8.70
N LYS A 158 15.86 0.21 8.07
CA LYS A 158 15.61 -1.05 8.78
C LYS A 158 16.90 -1.68 9.31
N ALA A 159 17.99 -1.65 8.54
CA ALA A 159 19.29 -2.15 8.97
C ALA A 159 19.83 -1.32 10.15
N GLU A 160 19.70 0.00 10.10
CA GLU A 160 20.11 0.89 11.17
C GLU A 160 19.29 0.67 12.44
N LYS A 161 17.95 0.60 12.33
CA LYS A 161 17.07 0.28 13.46
C LYS A 161 17.44 -1.06 14.11
N ARG A 162 17.79 -2.07 13.32
CA ARG A 162 18.28 -3.37 13.84
C ARG A 162 19.61 -3.24 14.58
N ARG A 163 20.57 -2.48 14.06
CA ARG A 163 21.86 -2.21 14.73
C ARG A 163 21.67 -1.50 16.06
N ARG A 164 20.84 -0.44 16.07
CA ARG A 164 20.49 0.32 17.29
C ARG A 164 19.80 -0.56 18.32
N ALA A 165 18.83 -1.38 17.90
CA ALA A 165 18.14 -2.31 18.79
C ALA A 165 19.08 -3.38 19.38
N ALA A 166 19.98 -3.94 18.56
CA ALA A 166 20.99 -4.89 19.04
C ALA A 166 21.95 -4.26 20.04
N TYR A 167 22.37 -3.02 19.81
CA TYR A 167 23.20 -2.26 20.74
C TYR A 167 22.47 -1.99 22.06
N GLN A 168 21.23 -1.51 22.02
CA GLN A 168 20.40 -1.28 23.21
C GLN A 168 20.13 -2.57 23.98
N ALA A 169 19.91 -3.69 23.30
CA ALA A 169 19.74 -5.00 23.92
C ALA A 169 21.02 -5.47 24.64
N LYS A 170 22.20 -5.24 24.04
CA LYS A 170 23.49 -5.52 24.70
C LYS A 170 23.68 -4.64 25.93
N LEU A 171 23.40 -3.34 25.85
CA LEU A 171 23.54 -2.40 26.96
C LEU A 171 22.62 -2.78 28.12
N THR A 172 21.34 -3.01 27.86
CA THR A 172 20.36 -3.43 28.88
C THR A 172 20.73 -4.78 29.50
N ARG A 173 21.26 -5.73 28.72
CA ARG A 173 21.77 -7.00 29.25
C ARG A 173 22.97 -6.80 30.17
N SER A 174 23.92 -5.95 29.80
CA SER A 174 25.09 -5.63 30.63
C SER A 174 24.70 -4.92 31.92
N LEU A 175 23.79 -3.93 31.87
CA LEU A 175 23.27 -3.24 33.06
C LEU A 175 22.56 -4.21 34.01
N LYS A 176 21.72 -5.12 33.49
CA LYS A 176 21.08 -6.17 34.30
C LYS A 176 22.10 -7.12 34.92
N LYS A 177 23.17 -7.48 34.21
CA LYS A 177 24.24 -8.34 34.73
C LYS A 177 25.01 -7.65 35.86
N ALA A 178 25.36 -6.36 35.69
CA ALA A 178 26.02 -5.56 36.72
C ALA A 178 25.14 -5.40 37.97
N GLN A 179 23.84 -5.13 37.80
CA GLN A 179 22.90 -5.08 38.92
C GLN A 179 22.77 -6.43 39.65
N LYS A 180 22.74 -7.55 38.93
CA LYS A 180 22.75 -8.88 39.56
C LYS A 180 24.05 -9.17 40.32
N ALA A 181 25.19 -8.77 39.76
CA ALA A 181 26.49 -8.94 40.41
C ALA A 181 26.60 -8.11 41.69
N SER A 182 26.18 -6.84 41.68
CA SER A 182 26.14 -5.99 42.88
C SER A 182 25.18 -6.52 43.96
N LYS A 183 24.00 -7.04 43.58
CA LYS A 183 23.07 -7.69 44.51
C LYS A 183 23.60 -9.01 45.08
N LYS A 184 24.45 -9.72 44.34
CA LYS A 184 25.12 -10.93 44.83
C LYS A 184 26.23 -10.55 45.82
N ALA A 185 27.08 -9.59 45.46
CA ALA A 185 28.14 -9.08 46.34
C ALA A 185 27.57 -8.49 47.65
N LYS A 186 26.41 -7.82 47.61
CA LYS A 186 25.71 -7.33 48.81
C LYS A 186 25.16 -8.46 49.68
N ARG A 187 24.68 -9.56 49.08
CA ARG A 187 24.26 -10.76 49.82
C ARG A 187 25.45 -11.49 50.44
N ASP A 188 26.52 -11.65 49.67
CA ASP A 188 27.75 -12.29 50.14
C ASP A 188 28.44 -11.47 51.26
N THR A 189 28.21 -10.15 51.35
CA THR A 189 28.67 -9.29 52.47
C THR A 189 27.71 -9.24 53.65
N GLU A 190 26.43 -9.60 53.49
CA GLU A 190 25.48 -9.78 54.60
C GLU A 190 25.63 -11.18 55.24
N ASP A 191 26.02 -12.21 54.49
CA ASP A 191 26.33 -13.55 54.99
C ASP A 191 27.78 -13.71 55.51
N ALA A 192 28.69 -12.81 55.13
CA ALA A 192 30.03 -12.72 55.71
C ALA A 192 30.02 -11.69 56.84
N ALA A 193 29.55 -12.11 58.02
CA ALA A 193 29.98 -11.46 59.25
C ALA A 193 31.53 -11.38 59.23
N PRO A 194 32.16 -10.21 59.44
CA PRO A 194 33.60 -10.14 59.47
C PRO A 194 34.05 -10.97 60.66
N THR A 195 34.73 -12.08 60.42
CA THR A 195 35.54 -12.73 61.44
C THR A 195 36.63 -11.75 61.81
N LEU A 196 36.40 -10.99 62.88
CA LEU A 196 37.40 -10.14 63.51
C LEU A 196 38.62 -11.01 63.80
N ARG A 197 39.75 -10.72 63.14
CA ARG A 197 41.03 -11.30 63.54
C ARG A 197 41.35 -10.78 64.93
N GLY A 198 41.61 -11.70 65.86
CA GLY A 198 41.95 -11.37 67.24
C GLY A 198 43.22 -10.54 67.30
N TRP A 199 43.30 -9.68 68.31
CA TRP A 199 44.46 -8.83 68.60
C TRP A 199 45.74 -9.61 68.93
N ASP A 200 45.66 -10.94 69.08
CA ASP A 200 46.78 -11.82 69.40
C ASP A 200 47.83 -11.95 68.27
N GLU A 201 47.49 -11.57 67.02
CA GLU A 201 48.48 -11.52 65.92
C GLU A 201 49.37 -10.26 65.95
N PHE A 202 49.11 -9.28 66.83
CA PHE A 202 49.80 -7.99 66.83
C PHE A 202 50.96 -7.86 67.85
N ASP A 203 51.27 -8.91 68.64
CA ASP A 203 52.27 -8.85 69.72
C ASP A 203 53.54 -9.69 69.49
N VAL A 204 53.81 -10.12 68.25
CA VAL A 204 55.04 -10.87 67.90
C VAL A 204 55.72 -10.30 66.66
N ASP A 205 56.26 -9.10 66.79
CA ASP A 205 57.68 -8.82 66.50
C ASP A 205 57.95 -7.31 66.64
N GLY A 206 58.69 -6.99 67.70
CA GLY A 206 58.91 -5.65 68.23
C GLY A 206 59.44 -4.64 67.22
N LEU A 207 58.58 -3.73 66.79
CA LEU A 207 58.94 -2.54 66.01
C LEU A 207 58.62 -1.23 66.78
N LEU A 208 58.91 -1.19 68.07
CA LEU A 208 59.00 0.06 68.84
C LEU A 208 60.05 -0.07 69.96
N ARG A 209 61.33 -0.16 69.58
CA ARG A 209 62.47 0.51 70.24
C ARG A 209 63.61 0.68 69.25
#